data_AF-A0A2D2AUF2-F1
#
_entry.id   AF-A0A2D2AUF2-F1
#
_cell.length_a   1.000
_cell.length_b   1.000
_cell.length_c   1.000
_cell.angle_alpha   90.00
_cell.angle_beta   90.00
_cell.angle_gamma   90.00
#
_symmetry.space_group_name_H-M   'P 1'
#
loop_
_entity.id
_entity.type
_entity.pdbx_description
1 polymer ?
#
loop_
_entity_poly.entity_id
_entity_poly.type
_entity_poly.pdbx_seq_one_letter_code
_entity_poly.pdbx_strand_id
1 'polypeptide(L)'
;MRLRLQRAVAAVLAAIGGALICAAPARAELVEAFDTLCIGTDARIDAVTKEAFRLGWKMSPPSPRTRAPREGEIGVTLVNVGHKQMVRANVIVPDVPLDSGSVSSVCAVFGDQMATSLQSGLAAKLGKAFINGEGRHVWMYSRREGAIVPETGLFNSSPAAIAAAWADRTVHTVFVVEEKDGRGSIFMTVARRPDEPR
;
A
#
# COMPACT_ATOMS: atom_id res chain seq x y z
N MET A 1 18.76 41.38 -62.20
CA MET A 1 17.70 41.43 -61.17
C MET A 1 17.48 40.01 -60.68
N ARG A 2 18.17 39.56 -59.63
CA ARG A 2 17.84 39.69 -58.20
C ARG A 2 16.58 38.90 -57.78
N LEU A 3 16.85 37.79 -57.07
CA LEU A 3 16.08 37.11 -56.00
C LEU A 3 14.69 36.57 -56.38
N ARG A 4 14.31 35.32 -56.09
CA ARG A 4 14.42 34.57 -54.82
C ARG A 4 14.59 33.08 -55.16
N LEU A 5 15.65 32.36 -54.80
CA LEU A 5 16.15 32.07 -53.45
C LEU A 5 15.04 31.45 -52.57
N GLN A 6 14.88 30.12 -52.60
CA GLN A 6 15.22 29.25 -51.46
C GLN A 6 14.61 27.83 -51.58
N ARG A 7 15.52 26.86 -51.66
CA ARG A 7 15.49 25.53 -51.01
C ARG A 7 14.70 24.40 -51.70
N ALA A 8 15.35 23.82 -52.70
CA ALA A 8 15.50 22.37 -52.78
C ALA A 8 16.84 21.98 -52.11
N VAL A 9 16.81 21.26 -50.98
CA VAL A 9 17.88 20.39 -50.43
C VAL A 9 17.13 19.45 -49.44
N ALA A 10 16.72 18.26 -49.87
CA ALA A 10 17.47 17.01 -49.82
C ALA A 10 17.53 16.35 -48.42
N ALA A 11 17.10 15.09 -48.40
CA ALA A 11 17.64 13.95 -47.66
C ALA A 11 17.37 13.79 -46.15
N VAL A 12 16.59 12.75 -45.87
CA VAL A 12 16.92 11.61 -44.99
C VAL A 12 17.61 11.93 -43.65
N LEU A 13 16.80 11.93 -42.60
CA LEU A 13 17.12 11.39 -41.27
C LEU A 13 15.92 10.48 -40.93
N ALA A 14 15.92 9.20 -41.29
CA ALA A 14 16.60 8.12 -40.58
C ALA A 14 16.49 8.23 -39.05
N ALA A 15 15.57 7.41 -38.52
CA ALA A 15 15.71 6.66 -37.27
C ALA A 15 16.43 7.37 -36.11
N ILE A 16 15.65 7.89 -35.16
CA ILE A 16 15.69 7.58 -33.71
C ILE A 16 14.38 8.17 -33.16
N GLY A 17 13.27 7.52 -33.49
CA GLY A 17 12.04 7.65 -32.69
C GLY A 17 12.08 6.54 -31.66
N GLY A 18 13.08 6.57 -30.79
CA GLY A 18 13.21 5.60 -29.71
C GLY A 18 11.87 5.54 -28.99
N ALA A 19 11.26 4.36 -28.99
CA ALA A 19 10.24 4.04 -28.03
C ALA A 19 10.85 4.38 -26.66
N LEU A 20 10.45 5.51 -26.10
CA LEU A 20 10.46 5.71 -24.66
C LEU A 20 9.47 4.68 -24.12
N ILE A 21 9.93 3.44 -24.06
CA ILE A 21 9.58 2.56 -22.97
C ILE A 21 10.14 3.32 -21.77
N CYS A 22 9.35 4.26 -21.25
CA CYS A 22 9.42 4.64 -19.86
C CYS A 22 9.06 3.36 -19.12
N ALA A 23 10.03 2.45 -18.99
CA ALA A 23 10.06 1.53 -17.90
C ALA A 23 10.19 2.42 -16.68
N ALA A 24 9.04 2.90 -16.19
CA ALA A 24 8.93 3.30 -14.81
C ALA A 24 9.60 2.17 -14.03
N PRO A 25 10.61 2.48 -13.20
CA PRO A 25 11.35 1.43 -12.55
C PRO A 25 10.34 0.59 -11.77
N ALA A 26 10.58 -0.72 -11.70
CA ALA A 26 9.77 -1.73 -11.01
C ALA A 26 9.54 -1.47 -9.50
N ARG A 27 9.72 -0.24 -9.03
CA ARG A 27 9.40 0.33 -7.72
C ARG A 27 7.89 0.50 -7.49
N ALA A 28 7.08 0.54 -8.56
CA ALA A 28 5.62 0.67 -8.44
C ALA A 28 4.93 -0.61 -7.97
N GLU A 29 5.51 -1.80 -8.17
CA GLU A 29 4.75 -3.05 -8.06
C GLU A 29 4.16 -3.32 -6.67
N LEU A 30 4.95 -3.26 -5.57
CA LEU A 30 4.38 -3.49 -4.23
C LEU A 30 3.58 -2.30 -3.72
N VAL A 31 3.98 -1.06 -4.04
CA VAL A 31 3.23 0.14 -3.60
C VAL A 31 1.87 0.21 -4.30
N GLU A 32 1.81 -0.15 -5.57
CA GLU A 32 0.57 -0.25 -6.37
C GLU A 32 -0.29 -1.44 -5.91
N ALA A 33 0.33 -2.59 -5.64
CA ALA A 33 -0.39 -3.72 -5.06
C ALA A 33 -0.97 -3.36 -3.68
N PHE A 34 -0.18 -2.70 -2.83
CA PHE A 34 -0.63 -2.21 -1.53
C PHE A 34 -1.72 -1.15 -1.65
N ASP A 35 -1.56 -0.22 -2.58
CA ASP A 35 -2.59 0.77 -2.86
C ASP A 35 -3.90 0.10 -3.25
N THR A 36 -3.85 -0.77 -4.26
CA THR A 36 -5.05 -1.39 -4.81
C THR A 36 -5.71 -2.33 -3.80
N LEU A 37 -4.91 -3.18 -3.14
CA LEU A 37 -5.43 -4.24 -2.29
C LEU A 37 -5.67 -3.80 -0.85
N CYS A 38 -4.85 -2.92 -0.28
CA CYS A 38 -4.99 -2.49 1.11
C CYS A 38 -5.70 -1.15 1.18
N ILE A 39 -5.17 -0.10 0.54
CA ILE A 39 -5.75 1.26 0.64
C ILE A 39 -7.12 1.31 -0.06
N GLY A 40 -7.23 0.83 -1.29
CA GLY A 40 -8.43 0.94 -2.13
C GLY A 40 -9.63 0.13 -1.65
N THR A 41 -9.41 -0.85 -0.77
CA THR A 41 -10.44 -1.73 -0.21
C THR A 41 -10.67 -1.50 1.29
N ASP A 42 -9.96 -0.52 1.86
CA ASP A 42 -9.86 -0.27 3.29
C ASP A 42 -9.47 -1.51 4.10
N ALA A 43 -8.73 -2.46 3.52
CA ALA A 43 -8.35 -3.75 4.12
C ALA A 43 -9.53 -4.60 4.62
N ARG A 44 -10.68 -4.54 3.96
CA ARG A 44 -11.80 -5.47 4.22
C ARG A 44 -11.54 -6.78 3.50
N ILE A 45 -11.58 -7.91 4.22
CA ILE A 45 -11.19 -9.23 3.66
C ILE A 45 -11.92 -9.53 2.35
N ASP A 46 -13.24 -9.35 2.32
CA ASP A 46 -14.06 -9.65 1.15
C ASP A 46 -13.73 -8.74 -0.04
N ALA A 47 -13.54 -7.44 0.21
CA ALA A 47 -13.19 -6.47 -0.82
C ALA A 47 -11.78 -6.73 -1.36
N VAL A 48 -10.80 -7.03 -0.50
CA VAL A 48 -9.43 -7.40 -0.90
C VAL A 48 -9.46 -8.65 -1.76
N THR A 49 -10.17 -9.68 -1.31
CA THR A 49 -10.24 -10.97 -2.02
C THR A 49 -10.88 -10.81 -3.39
N LYS A 50 -12.01 -10.09 -3.46
CA LYS A 50 -12.70 -9.79 -4.72
C LYS A 50 -11.80 -9.02 -5.68
N GLU A 51 -11.12 -7.99 -5.20
CA GLU A 51 -10.26 -7.15 -6.02
C GLU A 51 -9.01 -7.91 -6.50
N ALA A 52 -8.39 -8.69 -5.62
CA ALA A 52 -7.26 -9.54 -5.96
C ALA A 52 -7.64 -10.56 -7.06
N PHE A 53 -8.78 -11.23 -6.94
CA PHE A 53 -9.26 -12.16 -7.97
C PHE A 53 -9.59 -11.46 -9.29
N ARG A 54 -10.17 -10.25 -9.25
CA ARG A 54 -10.38 -9.41 -10.44
C ARG A 54 -9.06 -9.13 -11.17
N LEU A 55 -7.97 -9.00 -10.43
CA LEU A 55 -6.60 -8.77 -10.94
C LEU A 55 -5.84 -10.07 -11.24
N GLY A 56 -6.49 -11.23 -11.17
CA GLY A 56 -5.87 -12.53 -11.48
C GLY A 56 -4.97 -13.11 -10.39
N TRP A 57 -4.98 -12.55 -9.18
CA TRP A 57 -4.30 -13.13 -8.02
C TRP A 57 -5.00 -14.42 -7.60
N LYS A 58 -4.28 -15.26 -6.86
CA LYS A 58 -4.80 -16.55 -6.37
C LYS A 58 -4.66 -16.66 -4.86
N MET A 59 -5.51 -17.48 -4.25
CA MET A 59 -5.27 -17.90 -2.86
C MET A 59 -3.92 -18.60 -2.78
N SER A 60 -3.12 -18.23 -1.78
CA SER A 60 -1.89 -18.95 -1.48
C SER A 60 -2.25 -20.37 -1.06
N PRO A 61 -1.51 -21.39 -1.52
CA PRO A 61 -1.56 -22.68 -0.87
C PRO A 61 -1.21 -22.51 0.61
N PRO A 62 -1.76 -23.35 1.49
CA PRO A 62 -1.30 -23.45 2.87
C PRO A 62 0.22 -23.65 2.88
N SER A 63 0.97 -22.77 3.55
CA SER A 63 2.41 -22.92 3.71
C SER A 63 2.83 -22.75 5.17
N PRO A 64 3.95 -23.36 5.60
CA PRO A 64 4.52 -23.08 6.91
C PRO A 64 4.94 -21.61 7.10
N ARG A 65 5.12 -20.87 5.98
CA ARG A 65 5.51 -19.45 5.97
C ARG A 65 4.32 -18.50 6.04
N THR A 66 3.09 -19.02 5.99
CA THR A 66 1.87 -18.26 6.23
C THR A 66 1.45 -18.56 7.65
N ARG A 67 1.53 -17.56 8.54
CA ARG A 67 0.99 -17.71 9.90
C ARG A 67 -0.48 -18.08 9.75
N ALA A 68 -0.87 -19.21 10.34
CA ALA A 68 -2.28 -19.55 10.48
C ALA A 68 -2.97 -18.46 11.33
N PRO A 69 -4.19 -18.03 10.96
CA PRO A 69 -4.99 -17.18 11.85
C PRO A 69 -5.10 -17.85 13.22
N ARG A 70 -4.97 -17.05 14.28
CA ARG A 70 -5.25 -17.52 15.65
C ARG A 70 -6.74 -17.77 15.81
N GLU A 71 -7.12 -18.42 16.91
CA GLU A 71 -8.52 -18.52 17.30
C GLU A 71 -9.15 -17.11 17.38
N GLY A 72 -10.29 -16.92 16.70
CA GLY A 72 -10.94 -15.62 16.55
C GLY A 72 -10.37 -14.71 15.45
N GLU A 73 -9.30 -15.09 14.74
CA GLU A 73 -8.83 -14.36 13.55
C GLU A 73 -9.42 -14.97 12.27
N ILE A 74 -9.91 -14.13 11.37
CA ILE A 74 -10.19 -14.51 9.98
C ILE A 74 -9.06 -13.94 9.14
N GLY A 75 -8.48 -14.75 8.25
CA GLY A 75 -7.42 -14.26 7.38
C GLY A 75 -7.34 -14.93 6.03
N VAL A 76 -6.87 -14.16 5.05
CA VAL A 76 -6.59 -14.62 3.70
C VAL A 76 -5.16 -14.29 3.33
N THR A 77 -4.50 -15.23 2.66
CA THR A 77 -3.22 -14.97 1.98
C THR A 77 -3.43 -15.11 0.50
N LEU A 78 -3.09 -14.05 -0.23
CA LEU A 78 -3.18 -13.98 -1.69
C LEU A 78 -1.78 -13.88 -2.26
N VAL A 79 -1.57 -14.50 -3.42
CA VAL A 79 -0.31 -14.49 -4.15
C VAL A 79 -0.53 -14.06 -5.59
N ASN A 80 0.34 -13.17 -6.07
CA ASN A 80 0.53 -12.92 -7.49
C ASN A 80 1.91 -13.44 -7.90
N VAL A 81 1.94 -14.16 -9.01
CA VAL A 81 3.18 -14.62 -9.64
C VAL A 81 3.27 -13.92 -10.99
N GLY A 82 3.76 -12.68 -10.96
CA GLY A 82 4.07 -11.87 -12.14
C GLY A 82 5.59 -11.77 -12.33
N HIS A 83 6.04 -11.57 -13.58
CA HIS A 83 7.43 -11.28 -14.00
C HIS A 83 8.57 -11.44 -12.96
N LYS A 84 8.82 -12.68 -12.51
CA LYS A 84 9.91 -13.09 -11.59
C LYS A 84 9.75 -12.72 -10.10
N GLN A 85 8.63 -12.15 -9.66
CA GLN A 85 8.38 -11.85 -8.24
C GLN A 85 7.14 -12.55 -7.71
N MET A 86 7.20 -12.94 -6.43
CA MET A 86 6.04 -13.37 -5.66
C MET A 86 5.63 -12.21 -4.77
N VAL A 87 4.49 -11.60 -5.07
CA VAL A 87 3.86 -10.62 -4.18
C VAL A 87 2.84 -11.34 -3.33
N ARG A 88 2.92 -11.15 -2.01
CA ARG A 88 1.98 -11.74 -1.06
C ARG A 88 1.18 -10.64 -0.40
N ALA A 89 -0.15 -10.77 -0.36
CA ALA A 89 -1.01 -9.94 0.47
C ALA A 89 -1.59 -10.79 1.60
N ASN A 90 -1.42 -10.36 2.85
CA ASN A 90 -2.05 -10.96 4.01
C ASN A 90 -3.08 -9.98 4.55
N VAL A 91 -4.33 -10.41 4.68
CA VAL A 91 -5.35 -9.66 5.42
C VAL A 91 -5.79 -10.49 6.60
N ILE A 92 -5.73 -9.92 7.80
CA ILE A 92 -6.11 -10.56 9.06
C ILE A 92 -7.04 -9.59 9.79
N VAL A 93 -8.23 -10.05 10.14
CA VAL A 93 -9.15 -9.34 11.02
C VAL A 93 -9.06 -10.03 12.38
N PRO A 94 -8.25 -9.53 13.33
CA PRO A 94 -8.33 -9.96 14.71
C PRO A 94 -9.66 -9.54 15.34
N ASP A 95 -10.37 -10.49 15.95
CA ASP A 95 -11.49 -10.20 16.85
C ASP A 95 -10.99 -9.72 18.23
N VAL A 96 -10.00 -8.83 18.21
CA VAL A 96 -9.46 -8.20 19.42
C VAL A 96 -10.17 -6.86 19.55
N PRO A 97 -11.13 -6.71 20.47
CA PRO A 97 -11.69 -5.41 20.78
C PRO A 97 -10.57 -4.53 21.32
N LEU A 98 -10.44 -3.34 20.74
CA LEU A 98 -9.64 -2.27 21.31
C LEU A 98 -10.40 -1.71 22.53
N ASP A 99 -9.72 -0.97 23.41
CA ASP A 99 -10.34 -0.35 24.60
C ASP A 99 -11.55 0.55 24.25
N SER A 100 -11.67 0.97 22.99
CA SER A 100 -12.79 1.73 22.42
C SER A 100 -13.96 0.88 21.90
N GLY A 101 -13.89 -0.46 21.99
CA GLY A 101 -14.81 -1.39 21.33
C GLY A 101 -14.57 -1.55 19.82
N SER A 102 -13.61 -0.82 19.26
CA SER A 102 -13.22 -0.86 17.85
C SER A 102 -12.54 -2.18 17.49
N VAL A 103 -12.60 -2.59 16.22
CA VAL A 103 -11.94 -3.81 15.72
C VAL A 103 -10.75 -3.41 14.85
N SER A 104 -9.64 -4.14 14.99
CA SER A 104 -8.45 -3.94 14.15
C SER A 104 -8.46 -4.87 12.95
N SER A 105 -7.92 -4.43 11.81
CA SER A 105 -7.57 -5.30 10.69
C SER A 105 -6.18 -4.97 10.20
N VAL A 106 -5.45 -5.98 9.76
CA VAL A 106 -4.09 -5.86 9.26
C VAL A 106 -4.09 -6.27 7.80
N CYS A 107 -3.67 -5.39 6.91
CA CYS A 107 -3.36 -5.73 5.51
C CYS A 107 -1.88 -5.48 5.27
N ALA A 108 -1.17 -6.49 4.78
CA ALA A 108 0.27 -6.40 4.55
C ALA A 108 0.63 -6.91 3.18
N VAL A 109 1.55 -6.24 2.49
CA VAL A 109 2.09 -6.64 1.20
C VAL A 109 3.59 -6.89 1.32
N PHE A 110 4.02 -8.06 0.85
CA PHE A 110 5.39 -8.56 0.91
C PHE A 110 5.93 -8.79 -0.50
N GLY A 111 7.24 -8.61 -0.69
CA GLY A 111 7.92 -8.79 -1.97
C GLY A 111 9.38 -8.37 -1.89
N ASP A 112 10.05 -8.25 -3.04
CA ASP A 112 11.51 -8.14 -3.13
C ASP A 112 11.99 -6.69 -3.36
N GLN A 113 11.37 -5.71 -2.68
CA GLN A 113 11.70 -4.29 -2.84
C GLN A 113 12.41 -3.72 -1.62
N MET A 114 13.33 -2.78 -1.85
CA MET A 114 14.06 -2.07 -0.79
C MET A 114 13.13 -1.18 0.03
N ALA A 115 13.27 -1.19 1.36
CA ALA A 115 12.45 -0.42 2.29
C ALA A 115 12.44 1.08 1.97
N THR A 116 13.59 1.65 1.60
CA THR A 116 13.72 3.05 1.20
C THR A 116 12.93 3.41 -0.07
N SER A 117 12.82 2.47 -1.03
CA SER A 117 12.01 2.65 -2.23
C SER A 117 10.52 2.60 -1.89
N LEU A 118 10.11 1.69 -1.01
CA LEU A 118 8.72 1.63 -0.51
C LEU A 118 8.32 2.91 0.23
N GLN A 119 9.19 3.40 1.12
CA GLN A 119 8.97 4.63 1.86
C GLN A 119 8.78 5.83 0.93
N SER A 120 9.60 5.93 -0.11
CA SER A 120 9.49 7.00 -1.11
C SER A 120 8.19 6.92 -1.90
N GLY A 121 7.78 5.72 -2.32
CA GLY A 121 6.52 5.51 -3.05
C GLY A 121 5.30 5.81 -2.20
N LEU A 122 5.30 5.40 -0.93
CA LEU A 122 4.24 5.73 0.02
C LEU A 122 4.21 7.23 0.31
N ALA A 123 5.36 7.90 0.43
CA ALA A 123 5.41 9.34 0.67
C ALA A 123 4.78 10.15 -0.48
N ALA A 124 4.98 9.71 -1.72
CA ALA A 124 4.35 10.33 -2.90
C ALA A 124 2.81 10.26 -2.87
N LYS A 125 2.25 9.29 -2.14
CA LYS A 125 0.82 8.99 -2.12
C LYS A 125 0.10 9.43 -0.85
N LEU A 126 0.72 9.18 0.31
CA LEU A 126 0.18 9.46 1.64
C LEU A 126 0.73 10.77 2.23
N GLY A 127 1.65 11.42 1.53
CA GLY A 127 2.36 12.60 2.02
C GLY A 127 3.49 12.25 2.98
N LYS A 128 3.91 13.22 3.79
CA LYS A 128 5.05 13.08 4.69
C LYS A 128 4.73 12.09 5.82
N ALA A 129 5.62 11.12 6.03
CA ALA A 129 5.55 10.22 7.18
C ALA A 129 6.00 10.91 8.47
N PHE A 130 5.49 10.42 9.60
CA PHE A 130 6.07 10.65 10.92
C PHE A 130 7.12 9.58 11.23
N ILE A 131 8.13 9.90 12.04
CA ILE A 131 9.10 8.92 12.54
C ILE A 131 8.72 8.60 13.98
N ASN A 132 8.31 7.35 14.25
CA ASN A 132 7.93 6.93 15.60
C ASN A 132 9.16 6.75 16.52
N GLY A 133 8.92 6.46 17.81
CA GLY A 133 9.99 6.24 18.80
C GLY A 133 10.93 5.06 18.49
N GLU A 134 10.55 4.18 17.55
CA GLU A 134 11.36 3.06 17.05
C GLU A 134 12.13 3.41 15.76
N GLY A 135 12.08 4.66 15.31
CA GLY A 135 12.73 5.12 14.08
C GLY A 135 12.01 4.71 12.78
N ARG A 136 10.78 4.20 12.86
CA ARG A 136 10.01 3.77 11.67
C ARG A 136 9.23 4.92 11.06
N HIS A 137 9.18 4.96 9.72
CA HIS A 137 8.27 5.83 8.98
C HIS A 137 6.84 5.29 9.10
N VAL A 138 5.95 6.13 9.63
CA VAL A 138 4.54 5.81 9.86
C VAL A 138 3.65 6.91 9.27
N TRP A 139 2.59 6.49 8.60
CA TRP A 139 1.52 7.37 8.13
C TRP A 139 0.24 7.01 8.89
N MET A 140 -0.43 8.01 9.47
CA MET A 140 -1.75 7.85 10.06
C MET A 140 -2.70 8.75 9.27
N TYR A 141 -3.82 8.19 8.84
CA TYR A 141 -4.83 8.93 8.10
C TYR A 141 -6.23 8.38 8.36
N SER A 142 -7.24 9.22 8.14
CA SER A 142 -8.62 8.82 7.97
C SER A 142 -9.06 9.09 6.53
N ARG A 143 -10.21 8.54 6.14
CA ARG A 143 -10.87 8.89 4.88
C ARG A 143 -12.06 9.80 5.16
N ARG A 144 -12.17 10.90 4.42
CA ARG A 144 -13.34 11.79 4.44
C ARG A 144 -13.71 12.14 3.02
N GLU A 145 -14.96 11.87 2.63
CA GLU A 145 -15.48 12.13 1.28
C GLU A 145 -14.59 11.51 0.17
N GLY A 146 -14.02 10.33 0.44
CA GLY A 146 -13.11 9.63 -0.48
C GLY A 146 -11.66 10.13 -0.47
N ALA A 147 -11.36 11.25 0.17
CA ALA A 147 -10.02 11.81 0.29
C ALA A 147 -9.26 11.26 1.50
N ILE A 148 -7.93 11.13 1.35
CA ILE A 148 -7.02 10.81 2.45
C ILE A 148 -6.78 12.07 3.27
N VAL A 149 -7.09 12.01 4.56
CA VAL A 149 -6.90 13.11 5.52
C VAL A 149 -5.82 12.68 6.53
N PRO A 150 -4.64 13.32 6.52
CA PRO A 150 -3.58 13.01 7.48
C PRO A 150 -4.03 13.25 8.93
N GLU A 151 -3.77 12.28 9.80
CA GLU A 151 -4.09 12.32 11.23
C GLU A 151 -2.83 12.59 12.06
N THR A 152 -2.06 13.61 11.67
CA THR A 152 -0.74 13.89 12.25
C THR A 152 -0.78 14.22 13.74
N GLY A 153 -1.91 14.74 14.24
CA GLY A 153 -2.11 15.02 15.66
C GLY A 153 -2.19 13.76 16.53
N LEU A 154 -2.53 12.60 15.97
CA LEU A 154 -2.69 11.36 16.74
C LEU A 154 -1.35 10.74 17.17
N PHE A 155 -0.24 11.02 16.46
CA PHE A 155 1.06 10.41 16.75
C PHE A 155 1.61 10.75 18.14
N ASN A 156 1.32 11.95 18.65
CA ASN A 156 1.76 12.42 19.96
C ASN A 156 0.61 12.52 20.96
N SER A 157 -0.53 11.89 20.63
CA SER A 157 -1.71 11.91 21.48
C SER A 157 -1.64 10.86 22.58
N SER A 158 -2.38 11.09 23.66
CA SER A 158 -2.53 10.09 24.72
C SER A 158 -3.28 8.85 24.19
N PRO A 159 -3.11 7.67 24.81
CA PRO A 159 -3.89 6.48 24.47
C PRO A 159 -5.41 6.73 24.49
N ALA A 160 -5.90 7.54 25.44
CA ALA A 160 -7.31 7.91 25.51
C ALA A 160 -7.78 8.74 24.30
N ALA A 161 -6.96 9.67 23.81
CA ALA A 161 -7.28 10.46 22.63
C ALA A 161 -7.24 9.61 21.33
N ILE A 162 -6.33 8.64 21.25
CA ILE A 162 -6.29 7.67 20.15
C ILE A 162 -7.54 6.77 20.18
N ALA A 163 -7.91 6.26 21.36
CA ALA A 163 -9.11 5.45 21.54
C ALA A 163 -10.38 6.24 21.18
N ALA A 164 -10.47 7.51 21.57
CA ALA A 164 -11.58 8.39 21.18
C ALA A 164 -11.64 8.59 19.65
N ALA A 165 -10.49 8.75 18.99
CA ALA A 165 -10.45 8.85 17.53
C ALA A 165 -10.94 7.56 16.84
N TRP A 166 -10.55 6.38 17.35
CA TRP A 166 -11.00 5.09 16.81
C TRP A 166 -12.48 4.80 17.04
N ALA A 167 -13.08 5.37 18.08
CA ALA A 167 -14.53 5.30 18.30
C ALA A 167 -15.30 6.24 17.37
N ASP A 168 -14.72 7.38 17.01
CA ASP A 168 -15.34 8.42 16.18
C ASP A 168 -15.21 8.16 14.67
N ARG A 169 -14.09 7.58 14.23
CA ARG A 169 -13.82 7.33 12.81
C ARG A 169 -12.86 6.17 12.58
N THR A 170 -12.90 5.63 11.37
CA THR A 170 -11.91 4.65 10.93
C THR A 170 -10.55 5.33 10.70
N VAL A 171 -9.52 4.78 11.34
CA VAL A 171 -8.14 5.28 11.26
C VAL A 171 -7.24 4.19 10.70
N HIS A 172 -6.50 4.56 9.66
CA HIS A 172 -5.50 3.72 9.01
C HIS A 172 -4.11 4.12 9.49
N THR A 173 -3.32 3.14 9.90
CA THR A 173 -1.89 3.33 10.20
C THR A 173 -1.08 2.49 9.22
N VAL A 174 -0.25 3.13 8.41
CA VAL A 174 0.64 2.48 7.45
C VAL A 174 2.08 2.62 7.90
N PHE A 175 2.89 1.58 7.76
CA PHE A 175 4.31 1.62 8.04
C PHE A 175 5.08 0.61 7.18
N VAL A 176 6.37 0.90 6.97
CA VAL A 176 7.31 -0.01 6.31
C VAL A 176 8.16 -0.69 7.37
N VAL A 177 8.24 -2.01 7.32
CA VAL A 177 9.16 -2.80 8.13
C VAL A 177 10.35 -3.17 7.25
N GLU A 178 11.55 -2.82 7.70
CA GLU A 178 12.80 -3.21 7.04
C GLU A 178 13.27 -4.60 7.52
N GLU A 179 13.67 -5.44 6.58
CA GLU A 179 14.22 -6.78 6.78
C GLU A 179 15.75 -6.77 6.82
N LYS A 180 16.37 -7.89 7.22
CA LYS A 180 17.82 -8.02 7.48
C LYS A 180 18.73 -7.71 6.27
N ASP A 181 18.18 -7.56 5.07
CA ASP A 181 18.88 -7.27 3.81
C ASP A 181 18.45 -5.94 3.17
N GLY A 182 17.78 -5.07 3.93
CA GLY A 182 17.29 -3.78 3.45
C GLY A 182 16.01 -3.87 2.61
N ARG A 183 15.48 -5.07 2.36
CA ARG A 183 14.13 -5.22 1.79
C ARG A 183 13.09 -4.74 2.78
N GLY A 184 11.93 -4.37 2.27
CA GLY A 184 10.83 -3.91 3.09
C GLY A 184 9.53 -4.63 2.77
N SER A 185 8.66 -4.63 3.77
CA SER A 185 7.26 -5.03 3.64
C SER A 185 6.38 -3.88 4.11
N ILE A 186 5.24 -3.67 3.44
CA ILE A 186 4.30 -2.62 3.81
C ILE A 186 3.19 -3.22 4.66
N PHE A 187 2.88 -2.58 5.78
CA PHE A 187 1.78 -2.96 6.65
C PHE A 187 0.80 -1.80 6.77
N MET A 188 -0.48 -2.14 6.80
CA MET A 188 -1.58 -1.28 7.21
C MET A 188 -2.29 -1.93 8.38
N THR A 189 -2.52 -1.17 9.45
CA THR A 189 -3.55 -1.49 10.43
C THR A 189 -4.73 -0.54 10.25
N VAL A 190 -5.94 -1.06 10.43
CA VAL A 190 -7.19 -0.30 10.32
C VAL A 190 -7.96 -0.51 11.60
N ALA A 191 -8.08 0.55 12.41
CA ALA A 191 -9.00 0.56 13.53
C ALA A 191 -10.36 1.03 13.02
N ARG A 192 -11.34 0.13 13.01
CA ARG A 192 -12.72 0.43 12.59
C ARG A 192 -13.63 0.59 13.78
N ARG A 193 -14.63 1.44 13.61
CA ARG A 193 -15.67 1.64 14.62
C ARG A 193 -16.45 0.33 14.86
N PRO A 194 -17.00 0.14 16.07
CA PRO A 194 -17.72 -1.10 16.43
C PRO A 194 -18.92 -1.40 15.52
N ASP A 195 -19.55 -0.36 14.97
CA ASP A 195 -20.75 -0.43 14.12
C ASP A 195 -20.42 -0.62 12.63
N GLU A 196 -19.14 -0.56 12.24
CA GLU A 196 -18.75 -0.77 10.85
C GLU A 196 -18.67 -2.27 10.51
N PRO A 197 -19.17 -2.70 9.33
CA PRO A 197 -19.00 -4.09 8.90
C PRO A 197 -17.52 -4.44 8.82
N ARG A 198 -17.18 -5.68 9.20
CA ARG A 198 -15.81 -6.23 9.11
C ARG A 198 -15.38 -6.41 7.65
#